data_AF-A0A5E5PLG1-F1
#
_entry.id   AF-A0A5E5PLG1-F1
#
_cell.length_a   1.000
_cell.length_b   1.000
_cell.length_c   1.000
_cell.angle_alpha   90.00
_cell.angle_beta   90.00
_cell.angle_gamma   90.00
#
_symmetry.space_group_name_H-M   'P 1'
#
loop_
_entity.id
_entity.type
_entity.pdbx_description
1 polymer ?
#
loop_
_entity_poly.entity_id
_entity_poly.type
_entity_poly.pdbx_seq_one_letter_code
_entity_poly.pdbx_strand_id
1 'polypeptide(L)'
;TDGVNQSLTQDFAKAIYNDTPELKTAEITGRKGDMQINADGTKTMEMGSEKMIYQWNSDLNIITRQTEESKRVGEILKGLKLGCVSSKDSSDDDIPDTLTSEQIDAKPIGSGSFKTAYNFKNQPGLLVLLLASEHEVTKIEEEMRWLDQLDSLGMKTPKRYKQITFIKKSKSKFKPDVEQHGLVVQKIEGAQDIRLRRRAAYAGSLSKVLNNSNNQTLKDVKRLQKIFTKNPNLFVADFQGLVAEDGQLYIIDPQGVDMNAEKMRNSIHLDVLQSFEQHILKRHQRFTDKALNHIAYIDKELWKSYSDTQKQQILSDTRKNNNKIIVIYDFKTGEKEVAHQPSNTQELDFDTVEVITRDNQNQGVNLKEECLDFIKQEGWVKTKDFVFRVNAAEEYEALNLKGNGKNKHNIILSIGEDKVTRDAAKALFDKHPNTSVLVTLDEQGKLVFPEGETFSPDSSVRLNIVGHPENLGKVGATKLANYTDTLMQRYHVDSVDSPAYLNRAAIVGCDNETLSENYAKQLYTREYLRGASVTGRLGDIQVNEDGSKTMNDKDQKIIHRWDYLHERTTWTTQSSANISKVLDHLKLGLGDKTASNIPDSLTYEDIGKP
;
A
#
# COMPACT_ATOMS: atom_id res chain seq x y z
N THR A 1 0.27 18.58 -21.95
CA THR A 1 -0.73 17.78 -22.72
C THR A 1 -1.98 17.68 -21.88
N ASP A 2 -3.06 18.26 -22.36
CA ASP A 2 -4.33 18.31 -21.64
C ASP A 2 -5.24 17.23 -22.25
N GLY A 3 -5.36 16.09 -21.55
CA GLY A 3 -6.14 14.92 -21.98
C GLY A 3 -5.30 13.71 -22.40
N VAL A 4 -5.61 12.56 -21.75
CA VAL A 4 -5.45 11.17 -22.20
C VAL A 4 -4.16 10.83 -22.95
N ASN A 5 -3.05 10.66 -22.21
CA ASN A 5 -2.16 9.49 -22.27
C ASN A 5 -0.89 9.80 -21.45
N GLN A 6 -0.61 9.02 -20.40
CA GLN A 6 0.64 9.18 -19.65
C GLN A 6 1.87 8.97 -20.55
N SER A 7 1.76 8.09 -21.55
CA SER A 7 2.85 7.87 -22.50
C SER A 7 3.16 9.11 -23.31
N LEU A 8 2.16 9.83 -23.84
CA LEU A 8 2.39 10.98 -24.71
C LEU A 8 3.12 12.13 -24.00
N THR A 9 2.77 12.44 -22.75
CA THR A 9 3.45 13.51 -21.99
C THR A 9 4.89 13.13 -21.69
N GLN A 10 5.11 11.88 -21.28
CA GLN A 10 6.43 11.37 -20.96
C GLN A 10 7.30 11.26 -22.21
N ASP A 11 6.73 10.80 -23.32
CA ASP A 11 7.41 10.64 -24.60
C ASP A 11 7.69 12.01 -25.23
N PHE A 12 6.78 12.97 -25.08
CA PHE A 12 7.03 14.37 -25.44
C PHE A 12 8.15 14.98 -24.58
N ALA A 13 8.17 14.73 -23.27
CA ALA A 13 9.26 15.18 -22.41
C ALA A 13 10.61 14.56 -22.82
N LYS A 14 10.63 13.27 -23.15
CA LYS A 14 11.81 12.60 -23.69
C LYS A 14 12.28 13.20 -25.01
N ALA A 15 11.37 13.39 -25.96
CA ALA A 15 11.70 14.00 -27.25
C ALA A 15 12.25 15.42 -27.06
N ILE A 16 11.56 16.28 -26.30
CA ILE A 16 11.99 17.66 -26.09
C ILE A 16 13.35 17.74 -25.39
N TYR A 17 13.56 16.99 -24.30
CA TYR A 17 14.82 17.07 -23.56
C TYR A 17 16.00 16.41 -24.29
N ASN A 18 15.75 15.45 -25.18
CA ASN A 18 16.81 14.80 -25.97
C ASN A 18 17.12 15.56 -27.26
N ASP A 19 16.10 16.07 -27.95
CA ASP A 19 16.22 16.61 -29.31
C ASP A 19 16.36 18.14 -29.33
N THR A 20 16.07 18.83 -28.21
CA THR A 20 16.18 20.29 -28.10
C THR A 20 16.84 20.70 -26.77
N PRO A 21 18.18 20.69 -26.69
CA PRO A 21 18.93 20.97 -25.46
C PRO A 21 18.58 22.30 -24.77
N GLU A 22 18.15 23.31 -25.51
CA GLU A 22 17.75 24.63 -24.98
C GLU A 22 16.51 24.55 -24.07
N LEU A 23 15.69 23.50 -24.22
CA LEU A 23 14.46 23.30 -23.46
C LEU A 23 14.65 22.46 -22.19
N LYS A 24 15.89 22.07 -21.84
CA LYS A 24 16.21 21.33 -20.59
C LYS A 24 15.95 22.13 -19.31
N THR A 25 15.65 23.42 -19.41
CA THR A 25 15.23 24.26 -18.27
C THR A 25 13.71 24.37 -18.14
N ALA A 26 12.96 23.90 -19.14
CA ALA A 26 11.50 23.96 -19.13
C ALA A 26 10.94 22.83 -18.25
N GLU A 27 9.80 23.10 -17.61
CA GLU A 27 8.98 22.07 -16.98
C GLU A 27 7.91 21.59 -17.97
N ILE A 28 7.83 20.28 -18.18
CA ILE A 28 6.80 19.68 -19.03
C ILE A 28 5.74 19.07 -18.14
N THR A 29 4.52 19.60 -18.25
CA THR A 29 3.40 19.16 -17.41
C THR A 29 2.35 18.37 -18.20
N GLY A 30 1.88 17.29 -17.59
CA GLY A 30 0.76 16.49 -18.05
C GLY A 30 -0.27 16.33 -16.94
N ARG A 31 -1.44 15.82 -17.31
CA ARG A 31 -2.54 15.58 -16.38
C ARG A 31 -3.12 14.18 -16.61
N LYS A 32 -3.51 13.52 -15.53
CA LYS A 32 -4.13 12.21 -15.50
C LYS A 32 -5.47 12.35 -14.77
N GLY A 33 -6.56 11.98 -15.45
CA GLY A 33 -7.92 12.21 -14.99
C GLY A 33 -8.59 13.37 -15.73
N ASP A 34 -9.87 13.58 -15.44
CA ASP A 34 -10.70 14.54 -16.13
C ASP A 34 -10.37 15.98 -15.71
N MET A 35 -10.49 16.93 -16.64
CA MET A 35 -10.25 18.34 -16.39
C MET A 35 -11.19 19.23 -17.21
N GLN A 36 -11.53 20.39 -16.64
CA GLN A 36 -12.22 21.49 -17.31
C GLN A 36 -11.37 22.77 -17.27
N ILE A 37 -11.43 23.57 -18.33
CA ILE A 37 -10.96 24.96 -18.32
C ILE A 37 -12.17 25.85 -18.04
N ASN A 38 -12.12 26.59 -16.94
CA ASN A 38 -13.17 27.51 -16.52
C ASN A 38 -13.17 28.77 -17.40
N ALA A 39 -14.29 29.50 -17.41
CA ALA A 39 -14.45 30.75 -18.15
C ALA A 39 -13.44 31.84 -17.72
N ASP A 40 -12.93 31.78 -16.49
CA ASP A 40 -11.88 32.66 -15.96
C ASP A 40 -10.45 32.24 -16.36
N GLY A 41 -10.31 31.23 -17.22
CA GLY A 41 -9.02 30.69 -17.68
C GLY A 41 -8.34 29.75 -16.67
N THR A 42 -8.92 29.54 -15.49
CA THR A 42 -8.38 28.59 -14.52
C THR A 42 -8.74 27.14 -14.89
N LYS A 43 -8.00 26.17 -14.34
CA LYS A 43 -8.20 24.74 -14.62
C LYS A 43 -8.73 24.05 -13.37
N THR A 44 -9.81 23.27 -13.50
CA THR A 44 -10.38 22.43 -12.42
C THR A 44 -10.23 20.97 -12.82
N MET A 45 -9.77 20.12 -11.90
CA MET A 45 -9.63 18.68 -12.13
C MET A 45 -10.61 17.89 -11.25
N GLU A 46 -11.03 16.72 -11.71
CA GLU A 46 -11.88 15.80 -10.94
C GLU A 46 -11.11 15.26 -9.73
N MET A 47 -11.80 14.97 -8.63
CA MET A 47 -11.19 14.41 -7.42
C MET A 47 -10.49 13.08 -7.72
N GLY A 48 -9.22 12.95 -7.28
CA GLY A 48 -8.36 11.79 -7.60
C GLY A 48 -7.56 11.92 -8.90
N SER A 49 -7.65 13.05 -9.59
CA SER A 49 -6.82 13.35 -10.77
C SER A 49 -5.43 13.87 -10.37
N GLU A 50 -4.40 13.47 -11.12
CA GLU A 50 -2.99 13.74 -10.83
C GLU A 50 -2.41 14.73 -11.87
N LYS A 51 -1.68 15.75 -11.41
CA LYS A 51 -0.81 16.57 -12.28
C LYS A 51 0.59 15.97 -12.26
N MET A 52 1.13 15.66 -13.43
CA MET A 52 2.48 15.15 -13.60
C MET A 52 3.41 16.27 -14.06
N ILE A 53 4.59 16.37 -13.45
CA ILE A 53 5.63 17.33 -13.79
C ILE A 53 6.88 16.53 -14.17
N TYR A 54 7.36 16.72 -15.40
CA TYR A 54 8.61 16.16 -15.90
C TYR A 54 9.65 17.26 -15.99
N GLN A 55 10.81 17.03 -15.40
CA GLN A 55 11.94 17.96 -15.40
C GLN A 55 13.20 17.23 -15.82
N TRP A 56 14.11 17.94 -16.49
CA TRP A 56 15.45 17.45 -16.73
C TRP A 56 16.30 17.68 -15.48
N ASN A 57 16.91 16.61 -14.96
CA ASN A 57 17.86 16.71 -13.87
C ASN A 57 19.29 16.72 -14.46
N SER A 58 19.96 17.87 -14.39
CA SER A 58 21.32 18.05 -14.90
C SER A 58 22.35 17.18 -14.19
N ASP A 59 22.17 16.94 -12.90
CA ASP A 59 23.15 16.27 -12.05
C ASP A 59 23.14 14.75 -12.26
N LEU A 60 21.97 14.22 -12.62
CA LEU A 60 21.74 12.80 -12.87
C LEU A 60 21.66 12.45 -14.37
N ASN A 61 21.62 13.45 -15.26
CA ASN A 61 21.45 13.29 -16.72
C ASN A 61 20.23 12.41 -17.10
N ILE A 62 19.14 12.55 -16.33
CA ILE A 62 17.88 11.81 -16.53
C ILE A 62 16.67 12.74 -16.39
N ILE A 63 15.52 12.25 -16.83
CA ILE A 63 14.23 12.92 -16.67
C ILE A 63 13.59 12.44 -15.36
N THR A 64 13.32 13.36 -14.45
CA THR A 64 12.61 13.08 -13.19
C THR A 64 11.13 13.38 -13.35
N ARG A 65 10.30 12.70 -12.54
CA ARG A 65 8.84 12.82 -12.55
C ARG A 65 8.35 13.09 -11.13
N GLN A 66 7.56 14.15 -10.98
CA GLN A 66 6.83 14.45 -9.75
C GLN A 66 5.32 14.45 -10.03
N THR A 67 4.54 14.09 -9.01
CA THR A 67 3.08 14.13 -9.07
C THR A 67 2.58 15.10 -8.00
N GLU A 68 1.75 16.05 -8.41
CA GLU A 68 1.04 16.98 -7.50
C GLU A 68 -0.47 16.76 -7.63
N GLU A 69 -1.20 16.91 -6.52
CA GLU A 69 -2.65 17.07 -6.59
C GLU A 69 -3.02 18.47 -7.10
N SER A 70 -4.16 18.57 -7.80
CA SER A 70 -4.61 19.83 -8.38
C SER A 70 -4.91 20.87 -7.29
N LYS A 71 -4.46 22.11 -7.49
CA LYS A 71 -4.77 23.26 -6.61
C LYS A 71 -6.27 23.60 -6.55
N ARG A 72 -7.06 23.12 -7.51
CA ARG A 72 -8.53 23.22 -7.53
C ARG A 72 -9.13 21.88 -7.94
N VAL A 73 -9.92 21.32 -7.02
CA VAL A 73 -10.66 20.06 -7.17
C VAL A 73 -12.15 20.37 -7.09
N GLY A 74 -12.95 19.85 -8.01
CA GLY A 74 -14.40 20.09 -8.03
C GLY A 74 -15.11 19.24 -9.08
N GLU A 75 -16.45 19.26 -9.05
CA GLU A 75 -17.30 18.59 -10.03
C GLU A 75 -17.08 19.21 -11.42
N ILE A 76 -16.76 18.38 -12.41
CA ILE A 76 -16.54 18.82 -13.79
C ILE A 76 -17.87 18.84 -14.52
N LEU A 77 -18.21 19.98 -15.12
CA LEU A 77 -19.44 20.11 -15.89
C LEU A 77 -19.33 19.26 -17.16
N LYS A 78 -20.34 18.41 -17.37
CA LYS A 78 -20.41 17.38 -18.42
C LYS A 78 -20.19 17.86 -19.86
N GLY A 79 -20.26 19.18 -20.12
CA GLY A 79 -20.02 19.81 -21.43
C GLY A 79 -18.70 20.57 -21.59
N LEU A 80 -17.84 20.64 -20.57
CA LEU A 80 -16.57 21.39 -20.58
C LEU A 80 -15.33 20.50 -20.36
N LYS A 81 -15.53 19.18 -20.45
CA LYS A 81 -14.51 18.16 -20.18
C LYS A 81 -13.50 18.06 -21.33
N LEU A 82 -12.23 18.26 -21.01
CA LEU A 82 -11.09 18.09 -21.91
C LEU A 82 -10.30 16.85 -21.45
N GLY A 83 -10.70 15.67 -21.93
CA GLY A 83 -10.10 14.41 -21.49
C GLY A 83 -10.73 13.10 -21.98
N CYS A 84 -11.46 13.06 -23.09
CA CYS A 84 -11.96 11.81 -23.67
C CYS A 84 -11.66 11.73 -25.18
N VAL A 85 -10.75 10.84 -25.57
CA VAL A 85 -10.78 10.19 -26.89
C VAL A 85 -10.57 8.68 -26.68
N SER A 86 -11.56 8.04 -26.07
CA SER A 86 -11.86 6.63 -26.30
C SER A 86 -13.26 6.34 -25.79
N SER A 87 -14.08 5.82 -26.70
CA SER A 87 -15.54 5.65 -26.66
C SER A 87 -16.30 6.97 -26.57
N LYS A 88 -17.19 7.17 -27.55
CA LYS A 88 -18.33 8.06 -27.43
C LYS A 88 -18.88 7.91 -26.02
N ASP A 89 -18.95 9.04 -25.31
CA ASP A 89 -19.68 9.15 -24.07
C ASP A 89 -21.05 8.49 -24.27
N SER A 90 -21.26 7.32 -23.65
CA SER A 90 -22.62 6.90 -23.34
C SER A 90 -23.08 7.89 -22.28
N SER A 91 -23.73 8.95 -22.73
CA SER A 91 -24.43 9.89 -21.87
C SER A 91 -25.23 9.12 -20.82
N ASP A 92 -25.19 9.55 -19.55
CA ASP A 92 -26.18 9.09 -18.54
C ASP A 92 -27.64 9.24 -19.03
N ASP A 93 -27.88 9.99 -20.11
CA ASP A 93 -29.17 10.14 -20.79
C ASP A 93 -29.67 8.87 -21.52
N ASP A 94 -28.84 7.83 -21.73
CA ASP A 94 -29.24 6.61 -22.45
C ASP A 94 -29.72 5.46 -21.55
N ILE A 95 -29.66 5.59 -20.22
CA ILE A 95 -30.23 4.57 -19.31
C ILE A 95 -31.74 4.83 -19.16
N PRO A 96 -32.63 3.92 -19.59
CA PRO A 96 -34.07 4.11 -19.45
C PRO A 96 -34.51 4.20 -17.97
N ASP A 97 -35.51 5.03 -17.67
CA ASP A 97 -36.13 5.08 -16.33
C ASP A 97 -36.80 3.75 -15.97
N THR A 98 -37.29 3.02 -16.97
CA THR A 98 -37.95 1.72 -16.81
C THR A 98 -37.22 0.62 -17.57
N LEU A 99 -36.83 -0.42 -16.85
CA LEU A 99 -36.22 -1.63 -17.38
C LEU A 99 -37.19 -2.82 -17.27
N THR A 100 -36.94 -3.84 -18.09
CA THR A 100 -37.66 -5.11 -18.10
C THR A 100 -36.67 -6.27 -18.14
N SER A 101 -37.17 -7.50 -18.05
CA SER A 101 -36.35 -8.71 -18.14
C SER A 101 -35.57 -8.85 -19.47
N GLU A 102 -35.91 -8.06 -20.50
CA GLU A 102 -35.20 -8.05 -21.77
C GLU A 102 -33.82 -7.38 -21.67
N GLN A 103 -33.65 -6.40 -20.76
CA GLN A 103 -32.43 -5.60 -20.60
C GLN A 103 -31.43 -6.14 -19.57
N ILE A 104 -31.78 -7.18 -18.81
CA ILE A 104 -30.87 -7.81 -17.84
C ILE A 104 -30.65 -9.29 -18.16
N ASP A 105 -29.52 -9.83 -17.70
CA ASP A 105 -29.26 -11.27 -17.77
C ASP A 105 -30.27 -12.07 -16.96
N ALA A 106 -30.64 -13.25 -17.46
CA ALA A 106 -31.61 -14.12 -16.79
C ALA A 106 -31.06 -14.71 -15.48
N LYS A 107 -29.75 -14.91 -15.40
CA LYS A 107 -29.07 -15.45 -14.23
C LYS A 107 -28.54 -14.29 -13.38
N PRO A 108 -28.88 -14.23 -12.08
CA PRO A 108 -28.28 -13.24 -11.19
C PRO A 108 -26.78 -13.51 -11.00
N ILE A 109 -26.01 -12.45 -10.83
CA ILE A 109 -24.59 -12.54 -10.48
C ILE A 109 -24.37 -12.73 -8.98
N GLY A 110 -25.34 -12.32 -8.16
CA GLY A 110 -25.32 -12.46 -6.71
C GLY A 110 -26.58 -11.89 -6.07
N SER A 111 -26.92 -12.38 -4.88
CA SER A 111 -28.07 -11.92 -4.11
C SER A 111 -27.64 -11.62 -2.68
N GLY A 112 -27.94 -10.40 -2.23
CA GLY A 112 -27.84 -9.99 -0.84
C GLY A 112 -29.16 -10.19 -0.09
N SER A 113 -29.25 -9.63 1.11
CA SER A 113 -30.46 -9.71 1.95
C SER A 113 -31.63 -8.91 1.38
N PHE A 114 -31.36 -7.82 0.67
CA PHE A 114 -32.39 -6.90 0.17
C PHE A 114 -32.40 -6.76 -1.36
N LYS A 115 -31.25 -6.93 -2.01
CA LYS A 115 -31.07 -6.68 -3.44
C LYS A 115 -30.46 -7.89 -4.15
N THR A 116 -30.87 -8.11 -5.40
CA THR A 116 -30.24 -9.06 -6.31
C THR A 116 -29.58 -8.32 -7.46
N ALA A 117 -28.33 -8.65 -7.74
CA ALA A 117 -27.54 -8.03 -8.79
C ALA A 117 -27.61 -8.84 -10.09
N TYR A 118 -27.76 -8.13 -11.21
CA TYR A 118 -27.80 -8.67 -12.56
C TYR A 118 -26.84 -7.89 -13.47
N ASN A 119 -26.25 -8.56 -14.46
CA ASN A 119 -25.58 -7.83 -15.53
C ASN A 119 -26.59 -7.03 -16.35
N PHE A 120 -26.21 -5.82 -16.74
CA PHE A 120 -26.93 -5.06 -17.75
C PHE A 120 -26.53 -5.59 -19.14
N LYS A 121 -27.49 -6.15 -19.89
CA LYS A 121 -27.23 -6.63 -21.25
C LYS A 121 -26.73 -5.50 -22.14
N ASN A 122 -25.74 -5.82 -22.96
CA ASN A 122 -25.08 -4.89 -23.89
C ASN A 122 -24.37 -3.69 -23.21
N GLN A 123 -24.31 -3.66 -21.87
CA GLN A 123 -23.59 -2.65 -21.09
C GLN A 123 -22.67 -3.35 -20.06
N PRO A 124 -21.56 -3.95 -20.51
CA PRO A 124 -20.74 -4.84 -19.68
C PRO A 124 -20.12 -4.16 -18.45
N GLY A 125 -19.97 -2.84 -18.46
CA GLY A 125 -19.47 -2.05 -17.34
C GLY A 125 -20.51 -1.70 -16.27
N LEU A 126 -21.78 -2.13 -16.42
CA LEU A 126 -22.87 -1.78 -15.51
C LEU A 126 -23.56 -3.01 -14.90
N LEU A 127 -24.07 -2.83 -13.68
CA LEU A 127 -24.94 -3.76 -12.98
C LEU A 127 -26.28 -3.12 -12.68
N VAL A 128 -27.32 -3.94 -12.69
CA VAL A 128 -28.65 -3.58 -12.18
C VAL A 128 -28.86 -4.29 -10.85
N LEU A 129 -28.98 -3.51 -9.78
CA LEU A 129 -29.32 -3.98 -8.45
C LEU A 129 -30.83 -3.85 -8.26
N LEU A 130 -31.55 -4.97 -8.22
CA LEU A 130 -33.01 -4.98 -8.03
C LEU A 130 -33.35 -5.27 -6.57
N LEU A 131 -34.15 -4.39 -5.98
CA LEU A 131 -34.71 -4.57 -4.65
C LEU A 131 -35.77 -5.69 -4.68
N ALA A 132 -35.78 -6.53 -3.65
CA ALA A 132 -36.79 -7.55 -3.48
C ALA A 132 -38.19 -6.91 -3.40
N SER A 133 -39.19 -7.53 -4.02
CA SER A 133 -40.54 -6.98 -4.20
C SER A 133 -41.28 -6.62 -2.90
N GLU A 134 -40.86 -7.21 -1.78
CA GLU A 134 -41.40 -7.02 -0.44
C GLU A 134 -40.82 -5.80 0.30
N HIS A 135 -39.93 -5.04 -0.34
CA HIS A 135 -39.25 -3.90 0.27
C HIS A 135 -39.60 -2.58 -0.41
N GLU A 136 -39.69 -1.54 0.42
CA GLU A 136 -40.04 -0.18 0.00
C GLU A 136 -38.87 0.52 -0.70
N VAL A 137 -39.19 1.39 -1.67
CA VAL A 137 -38.21 2.19 -2.42
C VAL A 137 -37.33 3.06 -1.53
N THR A 138 -37.83 3.48 -0.37
CA THR A 138 -37.12 4.25 0.66
C THR A 138 -35.80 3.58 1.06
N LYS A 139 -35.69 2.25 0.99
CA LYS A 139 -34.42 1.55 1.25
C LYS A 139 -33.31 1.88 0.25
N ILE A 140 -33.64 2.10 -1.03
CA ILE A 140 -32.66 2.51 -2.05
C ILE A 140 -32.25 3.96 -1.80
N GLU A 141 -33.19 4.83 -1.45
CA GLU A 141 -32.93 6.23 -1.14
C GLU A 141 -32.01 6.38 0.09
N GLU A 142 -32.28 5.60 1.15
CA GLU A 142 -31.44 5.56 2.35
C GLU A 142 -30.03 5.05 2.06
N GLU A 143 -29.90 3.97 1.29
CA GLU A 143 -28.61 3.43 0.88
C GLU A 143 -27.81 4.44 0.06
N MET A 144 -28.44 5.12 -0.91
CA MET A 144 -27.78 6.16 -1.69
C MET A 144 -27.29 7.30 -0.80
N ARG A 145 -28.12 7.76 0.15
CA ARG A 145 -27.75 8.78 1.12
C ARG A 145 -26.54 8.35 1.97
N TRP A 146 -26.50 7.09 2.40
CA TRP A 146 -25.36 6.56 3.15
C TRP A 146 -24.10 6.47 2.29
N LEU A 147 -24.21 6.01 1.05
CA LEU A 147 -23.07 5.95 0.13
C LEU A 147 -22.52 7.36 -0.16
N ASP A 148 -23.38 8.36 -0.37
CA ASP A 148 -22.97 9.77 -0.52
C ASP A 148 -22.23 10.29 0.73
N GLN A 149 -22.70 9.91 1.93
CA GLN A 149 -21.99 10.24 3.17
C GLN A 149 -20.59 9.60 3.20
N LEU A 150 -20.46 8.34 2.79
CA LEU A 150 -19.16 7.67 2.72
C LEU A 150 -18.23 8.32 1.69
N ASP A 151 -18.73 8.72 0.52
CA ASP A 151 -17.93 9.44 -0.49
C ASP A 151 -17.46 10.79 0.02
N SER A 152 -18.30 11.52 0.77
CA SER A 152 -17.94 12.82 1.35
C SER A 152 -16.82 12.71 2.39
N LEU A 153 -16.68 11.54 3.03
CA LEU A 153 -15.55 11.20 3.90
C LEU A 153 -14.33 10.73 3.11
N GLY A 154 -14.44 10.69 1.79
CA GLY A 154 -13.45 10.24 0.84
C GLY A 154 -13.45 8.73 0.62
N MET A 155 -14.34 7.93 1.21
CA MET A 155 -14.33 6.47 0.97
C MET A 155 -14.66 6.17 -0.49
N LYS A 156 -14.01 5.14 -1.05
CA LYS A 156 -14.26 4.74 -2.44
C LYS A 156 -15.51 3.87 -2.50
N THR A 157 -16.53 4.29 -3.24
CA THR A 157 -17.74 3.50 -3.53
C THR A 157 -17.90 3.30 -5.05
N PRO A 158 -18.61 2.27 -5.53
CA PRO A 158 -18.91 2.14 -6.95
C PRO A 158 -19.73 3.34 -7.45
N LYS A 159 -19.46 3.79 -8.69
CA LYS A 159 -20.27 4.87 -9.29
C LYS A 159 -21.73 4.44 -9.40
N ARG A 160 -22.63 5.36 -9.05
CA ARG A 160 -24.09 5.19 -9.15
C ARG A 160 -24.58 6.05 -10.30
N TYR A 161 -25.32 5.45 -11.21
CA TYR A 161 -25.75 6.12 -12.44
C TYR A 161 -27.20 6.55 -12.37
N LYS A 162 -28.10 5.64 -11.98
CA LYS A 162 -29.54 5.91 -12.08
C LYS A 162 -30.40 4.99 -11.21
N GLN A 163 -31.40 5.57 -10.52
CA GLN A 163 -32.50 4.79 -9.98
C GLN A 163 -33.47 4.41 -11.09
N ILE A 164 -33.94 3.18 -11.11
CA ILE A 164 -34.82 2.65 -12.16
C ILE A 164 -36.03 1.95 -11.58
N THR A 165 -37.12 1.95 -12.33
CA THR A 165 -38.24 1.04 -12.14
C THR A 165 -38.02 -0.20 -13.00
N PHE A 166 -38.26 -1.38 -12.45
CA PHE A 166 -38.12 -2.64 -13.15
C PHE A 166 -39.47 -3.36 -13.22
N ILE A 167 -39.93 -3.63 -14.44
CA ILE A 167 -41.18 -4.35 -14.69
C ILE A 167 -40.86 -5.81 -15.01
N LYS A 168 -41.13 -6.68 -14.04
CA LYS A 168 -41.03 -8.13 -14.22
C LYS A 168 -42.32 -8.65 -14.86
N LYS A 169 -42.25 -8.85 -16.18
CA LYS A 169 -43.38 -9.37 -16.96
C LYS A 169 -43.85 -10.71 -16.39
N SER A 170 -45.14 -10.81 -16.11
CA SER A 170 -45.77 -12.05 -15.68
C SER A 170 -45.75 -13.07 -16.82
N LYS A 171 -45.40 -14.33 -16.49
CA LYS A 171 -45.50 -15.45 -17.45
C LYS A 171 -46.96 -15.88 -17.70
N SER A 172 -47.92 -15.36 -16.92
CA SER A 172 -49.34 -15.66 -17.03
C SER A 172 -50.12 -14.41 -17.39
N LYS A 173 -51.00 -14.50 -18.39
CA LYS A 173 -51.94 -13.42 -18.76
C LYS A 173 -52.92 -13.03 -17.64
N PHE A 174 -53.01 -13.83 -16.57
CA PHE A 174 -53.94 -13.63 -15.45
C PHE A 174 -53.26 -13.08 -14.18
N LYS A 175 -51.94 -12.84 -14.21
CA LYS A 175 -51.22 -12.20 -13.09
C LYS A 175 -50.65 -10.87 -13.58
N PRO A 176 -50.79 -9.79 -12.79
CA PRO A 176 -50.20 -8.51 -13.14
C PRO A 176 -48.68 -8.62 -13.17
N ASP A 177 -48.06 -7.74 -13.95
CA ASP A 177 -46.61 -7.56 -13.91
C ASP A 177 -46.20 -7.06 -12.51
N VAL A 178 -45.03 -7.49 -12.06
CA VAL A 178 -44.50 -7.08 -10.76
C VAL A 178 -43.55 -5.91 -10.98
N GLU A 179 -43.90 -4.76 -10.42
CA GLU A 179 -43.00 -3.61 -10.33
C GLU A 179 -42.00 -3.82 -9.19
N GLN A 180 -40.73 -3.55 -9.47
CA GLN A 180 -39.64 -3.53 -8.50
C GLN A 180 -38.84 -2.25 -8.70
N HIS A 181 -38.15 -1.80 -7.66
CA HIS A 181 -37.22 -0.68 -7.77
C HIS A 181 -35.79 -1.18 -7.86
N GLY A 182 -34.92 -0.42 -8.50
CA GLY A 182 -33.53 -0.79 -8.63
C GLY A 182 -32.58 0.39 -8.83
N LEU A 183 -31.30 0.06 -8.86
CA LEU A 183 -30.20 1.00 -9.03
C LEU A 183 -29.24 0.47 -10.09
N VAL A 184 -28.89 1.31 -11.06
CA VAL A 184 -27.83 1.03 -12.03
C VAL A 184 -26.52 1.56 -11.46
N VAL A 185 -25.55 0.67 -11.30
CA VAL A 185 -24.25 0.95 -10.69
C VAL A 185 -23.11 0.45 -11.57
N GLN A 186 -21.92 0.97 -11.32
CA GLN A 186 -20.69 0.49 -11.91
C GLN A 186 -20.46 -0.98 -11.58
N LYS A 187 -20.18 -1.79 -12.60
CA LYS A 187 -19.63 -3.12 -12.44
C LYS A 187 -18.14 -2.99 -12.15
N ILE A 188 -17.71 -3.49 -10.99
CA ILE A 188 -16.29 -3.62 -10.66
C ILE A 188 -15.82 -4.97 -11.20
N GLU A 189 -14.90 -4.94 -12.14
CA GLU A 189 -14.43 -6.11 -12.86
C GLU A 189 -13.61 -7.06 -11.97
N GLY A 190 -13.82 -8.37 -12.12
CA GLY A 190 -13.16 -9.43 -11.34
C GLY A 190 -13.36 -9.37 -9.82
N ALA A 191 -14.21 -8.48 -9.33
CA ALA A 191 -14.33 -8.15 -7.91
C ALA A 191 -14.75 -9.35 -7.05
N GLN A 192 -14.13 -9.46 -5.88
CA GLN A 192 -14.52 -10.43 -4.84
C GLN A 192 -15.10 -9.68 -3.65
N ASP A 193 -16.26 -10.11 -3.16
CA ASP A 193 -16.90 -9.53 -2.00
C ASP A 193 -16.21 -9.96 -0.70
N ILE A 194 -16.11 -9.00 0.23
CA ILE A 194 -15.60 -9.22 1.57
C ILE A 194 -16.52 -8.59 2.61
N ARG A 195 -16.91 -9.40 3.59
CA ARG A 195 -17.54 -8.90 4.81
C ARG A 195 -16.48 -8.46 5.80
N LEU A 196 -16.44 -7.17 6.10
CA LEU A 196 -15.51 -6.58 7.06
C LEU A 196 -16.11 -6.68 8.46
N ARG A 197 -16.06 -7.89 9.05
CA ARG A 197 -16.64 -8.19 10.38
C ARG A 197 -15.59 -8.62 11.40
N ARG A 198 -15.85 -8.29 12.67
CA ARG A 198 -15.00 -8.64 13.82
C ARG A 198 -14.90 -10.16 13.94
N ARG A 199 -13.69 -10.71 14.08
CA ARG A 199 -13.44 -12.16 14.20
C ARG A 199 -14.06 -12.99 13.07
N ALA A 200 -13.97 -12.52 11.84
CA ALA A 200 -14.35 -13.36 10.71
C ALA A 200 -13.36 -14.53 10.61
N ALA A 201 -13.80 -15.72 11.02
CA ALA A 201 -13.40 -16.92 10.32
C ALA A 201 -13.92 -16.72 8.90
N TYR A 202 -13.09 -16.16 8.02
CA TYR A 202 -13.49 -15.85 6.66
C TYR A 202 -13.80 -17.16 5.93
N ALA A 203 -15.06 -17.57 5.98
CA ALA A 203 -15.53 -18.83 5.43
C ALA A 203 -15.35 -18.80 3.90
N GLY A 204 -14.37 -19.54 3.38
CA GLY A 204 -14.20 -19.88 1.96
C GLY A 204 -13.83 -18.75 0.99
N SER A 205 -14.25 -17.49 1.20
CA SER A 205 -14.08 -16.38 0.24
C SER A 205 -12.76 -15.62 0.38
N LEU A 206 -12.11 -15.65 1.56
CA LEU A 206 -10.87 -14.89 1.79
C LEU A 206 -9.75 -15.28 0.85
N SER A 207 -9.62 -16.55 0.46
CA SER A 207 -8.58 -16.96 -0.48
C SER A 207 -8.72 -16.26 -1.84
N LYS A 208 -9.96 -16.01 -2.29
CA LYS A 208 -10.26 -15.27 -3.53
C LYS A 208 -10.02 -13.78 -3.36
N VAL A 209 -10.54 -13.17 -2.29
CA VAL A 209 -10.29 -11.75 -1.98
C VAL A 209 -8.79 -11.47 -1.88
N LEU A 210 -8.04 -12.37 -1.24
CA LEU A 210 -6.59 -12.25 -1.12
C LEU A 210 -5.82 -12.56 -2.41
N ASN A 211 -6.41 -13.21 -3.42
CA ASN A 211 -5.80 -13.29 -4.76
C ASN A 211 -5.81 -11.92 -5.44
N ASN A 212 -6.90 -11.17 -5.24
CA ASN A 212 -7.07 -9.83 -5.78
C ASN A 212 -6.36 -8.77 -4.91
N SER A 213 -5.97 -9.10 -3.68
CA SER A 213 -5.34 -8.13 -2.78
C SER A 213 -3.88 -7.89 -3.16
N ASN A 214 -3.48 -6.62 -3.23
CA ASN A 214 -2.14 -6.17 -3.59
C ASN A 214 -1.74 -4.90 -2.80
N ASN A 215 -0.72 -4.16 -3.27
CA ASN A 215 -0.31 -2.92 -2.61
C ASN A 215 -1.39 -1.84 -2.65
N GLN A 216 -2.17 -1.75 -3.73
CA GLN A 216 -3.28 -0.82 -3.85
C GLN A 216 -4.36 -1.12 -2.81
N THR A 217 -4.67 -2.40 -2.56
CA THR A 217 -5.59 -2.81 -1.49
C THR A 217 -5.08 -2.33 -0.13
N LEU A 218 -3.78 -2.46 0.12
CA LEU A 218 -3.18 -2.02 1.38
C LEU A 218 -3.18 -0.50 1.54
N LYS A 219 -3.04 0.27 0.46
CA LYS A 219 -3.21 1.74 0.46
C LYS A 219 -4.66 2.11 0.80
N ASP A 220 -5.63 1.47 0.15
CA ASP A 220 -7.05 1.74 0.40
C ASP A 220 -7.44 1.37 1.84
N VAL A 221 -7.01 0.21 2.35
CA VAL A 221 -7.20 -0.20 3.76
C VAL A 221 -6.56 0.80 4.72
N LYS A 222 -5.34 1.28 4.45
CA LYS A 222 -4.68 2.30 5.27
C LYS A 222 -5.45 3.60 5.28
N ARG A 223 -5.93 4.05 4.12
CA ARG A 223 -6.73 5.25 4.00
C ARG A 223 -8.03 5.14 4.80
N LEU A 224 -8.73 4.01 4.72
CA LEU A 224 -9.90 3.73 5.57
C LEU A 224 -9.55 3.79 7.06
N GLN A 225 -8.46 3.15 7.50
CA GLN A 225 -8.01 3.22 8.90
C GLN A 225 -7.80 4.69 9.36
N LYS A 226 -7.24 5.53 8.50
CA LYS A 226 -7.05 6.97 8.78
C LYS A 226 -8.39 7.72 8.84
N ILE A 227 -9.32 7.45 7.94
CA ILE A 227 -10.68 8.02 7.96
C ILE A 227 -11.38 7.69 9.28
N PHE A 228 -11.41 6.41 9.67
CA PHE A 228 -12.04 5.99 10.93
C PHE A 228 -11.33 6.59 12.16
N THR A 229 -10.00 6.69 12.14
CA THR A 229 -9.24 7.35 13.22
C THR A 229 -9.61 8.82 13.37
N LYS A 230 -9.73 9.57 12.26
CA LYS A 230 -10.08 11.00 12.28
C LYS A 230 -11.56 11.24 12.62
N ASN A 231 -12.40 10.22 12.51
CA ASN A 231 -13.84 10.28 12.79
C ASN A 231 -14.21 9.27 13.89
N PRO A 232 -13.88 9.53 15.18
CA PRO A 232 -14.00 8.54 16.25
C PRO A 232 -15.44 8.10 16.57
N ASN A 233 -16.44 8.85 16.10
CA ASN A 233 -17.86 8.53 16.28
C ASN A 233 -18.51 7.97 15.00
N LEU A 234 -17.73 7.71 13.94
CA LEU A 234 -18.21 7.09 12.72
C LEU A 234 -18.41 5.58 12.92
N PHE A 235 -19.58 5.10 12.55
CA PHE A 235 -19.93 3.68 12.48
C PHE A 235 -20.69 3.37 11.18
N VAL A 236 -20.33 2.25 10.55
CA VAL A 236 -20.97 1.74 9.33
C VAL A 236 -21.62 0.40 9.62
N ALA A 237 -22.94 0.35 9.63
CA ALA A 237 -23.70 -0.88 9.80
C ALA A 237 -23.55 -1.77 8.55
N ASP A 238 -23.31 -3.07 8.78
CA ASP A 238 -23.00 -4.06 7.74
C ASP A 238 -21.82 -3.65 6.84
N PHE A 239 -20.70 -3.27 7.47
CA PHE A 239 -19.48 -2.87 6.77
C PHE A 239 -18.96 -3.98 5.85
N GLN A 240 -19.07 -3.73 4.54
CA GLN A 240 -18.75 -4.67 3.46
C GLN A 240 -17.98 -3.95 2.35
N GLY A 241 -17.26 -4.73 1.55
CA GLY A 241 -16.53 -4.17 0.42
C GLY A 241 -16.32 -5.15 -0.72
N LEU A 242 -15.77 -4.62 -1.81
CA LEU A 242 -15.35 -5.34 -3.01
C LEU A 242 -13.86 -5.09 -3.23
N VAL A 243 -13.07 -6.16 -3.38
CA VAL A 243 -11.69 -6.04 -3.86
C VAL A 243 -11.68 -6.38 -5.34
N ALA A 244 -11.50 -5.35 -6.16
CA ALA A 244 -11.35 -5.45 -7.61
C ALA A 244 -10.14 -6.29 -7.99
N GLU A 245 -10.10 -6.80 -9.21
CA GLU A 245 -8.94 -7.57 -9.70
C GLU A 245 -7.63 -6.77 -9.67
N ASP A 246 -7.72 -5.45 -9.86
CA ASP A 246 -6.59 -4.53 -9.74
C ASP A 246 -6.23 -4.16 -8.29
N GLY A 247 -6.90 -4.79 -7.32
CA GLY A 247 -6.71 -4.60 -5.89
C GLY A 247 -7.33 -3.35 -5.30
N GLN A 248 -8.06 -2.54 -6.07
CA GLN A 248 -8.82 -1.44 -5.49
C GLN A 248 -9.93 -1.96 -4.56
N LEU A 249 -10.05 -1.36 -3.37
CA LEU A 249 -11.08 -1.69 -2.38
C LEU A 249 -12.21 -0.65 -2.42
N TYR A 250 -13.43 -1.11 -2.67
CA TYR A 250 -14.65 -0.31 -2.67
C TYR A 250 -15.53 -0.69 -1.48
N ILE A 251 -16.15 0.28 -0.82
CA ILE A 251 -17.18 0.05 0.19
C ILE A 251 -18.55 0.00 -0.48
N ILE A 252 -19.37 -0.98 -0.09
CA ILE A 252 -20.67 -1.25 -0.73
C ILE A 252 -21.74 -1.58 0.30
N ASP A 253 -23.00 -1.41 -0.12
CA ASP A 253 -24.21 -1.94 0.55
C ASP A 253 -24.25 -1.67 2.07
N PRO A 254 -24.00 -0.43 2.55
CA PRO A 254 -24.14 -0.12 3.97
C PRO A 254 -25.61 -0.24 4.39
N GLN A 255 -25.86 -0.78 5.57
CA GLN A 255 -27.20 -0.80 6.19
C GLN A 255 -27.41 0.37 7.16
N GLY A 256 -26.51 1.35 7.14
CA GLY A 256 -26.54 2.50 8.04
C GLY A 256 -25.17 3.16 8.17
N VAL A 257 -25.16 4.49 8.20
CA VAL A 257 -23.98 5.29 8.55
C VAL A 257 -24.37 6.23 9.68
N ASP A 258 -23.70 6.08 10.82
CA ASP A 258 -23.90 6.88 12.03
C ASP A 258 -22.63 7.68 12.33
N MET A 259 -22.75 9.00 12.37
CA MET A 259 -21.64 9.92 12.66
C MET A 259 -21.52 10.25 14.15
N ASN A 260 -22.48 9.80 14.97
CA ASN A 260 -22.60 10.10 16.40
C ASN A 260 -22.58 8.81 17.24
N ALA A 261 -22.04 7.72 16.70
CA ALA A 261 -21.95 6.46 17.40
C ALA A 261 -20.99 6.56 18.60
N GLU A 262 -21.19 5.69 19.59
CA GLU A 262 -20.22 5.52 20.68
C GLU A 262 -18.85 5.13 20.11
N LYS A 263 -17.78 5.75 20.64
CA LYS A 263 -16.39 5.49 20.24
C LYS A 263 -16.01 4.00 20.21
N MET A 264 -16.58 3.20 21.10
CA MET A 264 -16.35 1.74 21.15
C MET A 264 -16.84 1.01 19.89
N ARG A 265 -17.81 1.56 19.15
CA ARG A 265 -18.28 0.98 17.90
C ARG A 265 -17.31 1.26 16.74
N ASN A 266 -16.66 2.42 16.73
CA ASN A 266 -15.64 2.77 15.74
C ASN A 266 -14.41 1.85 15.82
N SER A 267 -13.96 1.51 17.05
CA SER A 267 -12.80 0.63 17.23
C SER A 267 -12.98 -0.75 16.58
N ILE A 268 -14.22 -1.22 16.45
CA ILE A 268 -14.53 -2.45 15.72
C ILE A 268 -14.11 -2.36 14.25
N HIS A 269 -14.34 -1.22 13.57
CA HIS A 269 -13.94 -1.04 12.17
C HIS A 269 -12.42 -0.99 12.02
N LEU A 270 -11.74 -0.29 12.94
CA LEU A 270 -10.27 -0.25 12.97
C LEU A 270 -9.68 -1.66 13.12
N ASP A 271 -10.17 -2.42 14.11
CA ASP A 271 -9.73 -3.81 14.37
C ASP A 271 -9.91 -4.70 13.14
N VAL A 272 -11.04 -4.58 12.45
CA VAL A 272 -11.35 -5.35 11.25
C VAL A 272 -10.43 -4.99 10.09
N LEU A 273 -10.24 -3.70 9.81
CA LEU A 273 -9.35 -3.24 8.75
C LEU A 273 -7.90 -3.65 9.01
N GLN A 274 -7.47 -3.65 10.27
CA GLN A 274 -6.13 -4.09 10.67
C GLN A 274 -5.98 -5.61 10.55
N SER A 275 -6.99 -6.38 10.96
CA SER A 275 -7.01 -7.83 10.73
C SER A 275 -6.91 -8.17 9.25
N PHE A 276 -7.68 -7.47 8.40
CA PHE A 276 -7.63 -7.66 6.96
C PHE A 276 -6.24 -7.33 6.39
N GLU A 277 -5.65 -6.21 6.78
CA GLU A 277 -4.26 -5.87 6.45
C GLU A 277 -3.28 -6.98 6.84
N GLN A 278 -3.37 -7.55 8.04
CA GLN A 278 -2.47 -8.64 8.47
C GLN A 278 -2.64 -9.89 7.61
N HIS A 279 -3.86 -10.24 7.21
CA HIS A 279 -4.09 -11.37 6.30
C HIS A 279 -3.45 -11.14 4.93
N ILE A 280 -3.56 -9.92 4.40
CA ILE A 280 -2.90 -9.52 3.14
C ILE A 280 -1.38 -9.63 3.29
N LEU A 281 -0.79 -9.04 4.34
CA LEU A 281 0.66 -9.06 4.57
C LEU A 281 1.21 -10.48 4.78
N LYS A 282 0.54 -11.31 5.59
CA LYS A 282 0.93 -12.70 5.84
C LYS A 282 0.94 -13.51 4.54
N ARG A 283 -0.04 -13.28 3.67
CA ARG A 283 -0.06 -13.92 2.36
C ARG A 283 1.10 -13.45 1.48
N HIS A 284 1.37 -12.14 1.46
CA HIS A 284 2.43 -11.60 0.63
C HIS A 284 3.84 -11.99 1.08
N GLN A 285 4.05 -12.26 2.38
CA GLN A 285 5.31 -12.81 2.88
C GLN A 285 5.75 -14.09 2.16
N ARG A 286 4.79 -14.90 1.69
CA ARG A 286 5.09 -16.12 0.91
C ARG A 286 5.84 -15.85 -0.38
N PHE A 287 5.65 -14.70 -1.03
CA PHE A 287 6.30 -14.38 -2.31
C PHE A 287 7.78 -13.99 -2.16
N THR A 288 8.24 -13.82 -0.93
CA THR A 288 9.61 -13.44 -0.61
C THR A 288 10.28 -14.43 0.35
N ASP A 289 9.59 -15.53 0.67
CA ASP A 289 10.11 -16.60 1.49
C ASP A 289 11.04 -17.49 0.65
N LYS A 290 12.33 -17.44 0.96
CA LYS A 290 13.37 -18.18 0.23
C LYS A 290 13.23 -19.71 0.35
N ALA A 291 12.43 -20.21 1.29
CA ALA A 291 12.17 -21.65 1.41
C ALA A 291 11.08 -22.15 0.44
N LEU A 292 10.34 -21.24 -0.19
CA LEU A 292 9.26 -21.57 -1.12
C LEU A 292 9.74 -21.50 -2.57
N ASN A 293 9.02 -22.18 -3.46
CA ASN A 293 9.28 -22.14 -4.89
C ASN A 293 8.37 -21.12 -5.60
N HIS A 294 8.93 -20.33 -6.50
CA HIS A 294 8.23 -19.20 -7.11
C HIS A 294 8.23 -19.24 -8.64
N ILE A 295 7.16 -18.73 -9.25
CA ILE A 295 7.09 -18.40 -10.67
C ILE A 295 6.80 -16.90 -10.76
N ALA A 296 7.63 -16.16 -11.47
CA ALA A 296 7.42 -14.75 -11.74
C ALA A 296 7.30 -14.48 -13.24
N TYR A 297 6.18 -13.90 -13.65
CA TYR A 297 6.00 -13.30 -14.96
C TYR A 297 6.39 -11.83 -14.88
N ILE A 298 7.24 -11.37 -15.79
CA ILE A 298 7.68 -9.98 -15.87
C ILE A 298 7.29 -9.45 -17.24
N ASP A 299 6.59 -8.31 -17.28
CA ASP A 299 6.26 -7.61 -18.51
C ASP A 299 7.51 -7.40 -19.38
N LYS A 300 7.41 -7.70 -20.67
CA LYS A 300 8.53 -7.64 -21.62
C LYS A 300 9.12 -6.24 -21.76
N GLU A 301 8.29 -5.21 -21.76
CA GLU A 301 8.76 -3.83 -21.86
C GLU A 301 9.41 -3.38 -20.54
N LEU A 302 8.86 -3.82 -19.40
CA LEU A 302 9.51 -3.62 -18.10
C LEU A 302 10.87 -4.32 -18.04
N TRP A 303 10.94 -5.60 -18.43
CA TRP A 303 12.19 -6.36 -18.46
C TRP A 303 13.23 -5.73 -19.37
N LYS A 304 12.84 -5.25 -20.57
CA LYS A 304 13.73 -4.51 -21.47
C LYS A 304 14.27 -3.23 -20.83
N SER A 305 13.46 -2.52 -20.05
CA SER A 305 13.85 -1.27 -19.38
C SER A 305 14.88 -1.46 -18.27
N TYR A 306 15.03 -2.68 -17.73
CA TYR A 306 16.06 -2.97 -16.73
C TYR A 306 17.46 -2.93 -17.31
N SER A 307 18.37 -2.32 -16.55
CA SER A 307 19.81 -2.35 -16.87
C SER A 307 20.34 -3.79 -16.83
N ASP A 308 21.42 -4.06 -17.56
CA ASP A 308 22.03 -5.39 -17.56
C ASP A 308 22.49 -5.80 -16.17
N THR A 309 22.97 -4.85 -15.36
CA THR A 309 23.31 -5.09 -13.94
C THR A 309 22.10 -5.56 -13.13
N GLN A 310 20.94 -4.91 -13.30
CA GLN A 310 19.70 -5.33 -12.62
C GLN A 310 19.23 -6.71 -13.07
N LYS A 311 19.24 -6.99 -14.38
CA LYS A 311 18.90 -8.31 -14.91
C LYS A 311 19.82 -9.39 -14.34
N GLN A 312 21.13 -9.13 -14.36
CA GLN A 312 22.12 -10.05 -13.78
C GLN A 312 21.91 -10.25 -12.29
N GLN A 313 21.59 -9.20 -11.53
CA GLN A 313 21.29 -9.31 -10.11
C GLN A 313 20.06 -10.19 -9.84
N ILE A 314 18.96 -9.96 -10.56
CA ILE A 314 17.74 -10.78 -10.45
C ILE A 314 18.05 -12.24 -10.79
N LEU A 315 18.79 -12.49 -11.87
CA LEU A 315 19.16 -13.84 -12.30
C LEU A 315 20.15 -14.50 -11.33
N SER A 316 21.13 -13.78 -10.79
CA SER A 316 22.12 -14.33 -9.85
C SER A 316 21.49 -14.69 -8.51
N ASP A 317 20.60 -13.84 -8.00
CA ASP A 317 19.86 -14.11 -6.77
C ASP A 317 18.98 -15.34 -6.93
N THR A 318 18.39 -15.49 -8.12
CA THR A 318 17.55 -16.65 -8.45
C THR A 318 18.38 -17.93 -8.55
N ARG A 319 19.53 -17.89 -9.22
CA ARG A 319 20.45 -19.04 -9.32
C ARG A 319 20.99 -19.48 -7.96
N LYS A 320 21.29 -18.53 -7.08
CA LYS A 320 21.80 -18.83 -5.73
C LYS A 320 20.79 -19.57 -4.86
N ASN A 321 19.51 -19.21 -4.98
CA ASN A 321 18.45 -19.85 -4.20
C ASN A 321 17.84 -21.06 -4.92
N ASN A 322 18.06 -21.21 -6.23
CA ASN A 322 17.57 -22.29 -7.11
C ASN A 322 16.09 -22.67 -6.89
N ASN A 323 15.23 -21.67 -6.68
CA ASN A 323 13.85 -21.85 -6.25
C ASN A 323 12.85 -20.99 -7.04
N LYS A 324 13.27 -20.32 -8.12
CA LYS A 324 12.39 -19.40 -8.84
C LYS A 324 12.54 -19.49 -10.36
N ILE A 325 11.40 -19.48 -11.05
CA ILE A 325 11.29 -19.36 -12.51
C ILE A 325 11.02 -17.90 -12.86
N ILE A 326 11.64 -17.42 -13.93
CA ILE A 326 11.38 -16.10 -14.51
C ILE A 326 10.88 -16.29 -15.93
N VAL A 327 9.66 -15.82 -16.18
CA VAL A 327 9.02 -15.78 -17.50
C VAL A 327 8.89 -14.34 -17.94
N ILE A 328 9.36 -14.01 -19.12
CA ILE A 328 9.11 -12.72 -19.77
C ILE A 328 7.78 -12.82 -20.50
N TYR A 329 6.84 -11.94 -20.18
CA TYR A 329 5.49 -11.95 -20.75
C TYR A 329 5.28 -10.71 -21.65
N ASP A 330 5.07 -10.92 -22.95
CA ASP A 330 4.54 -9.93 -23.88
C ASP A 330 3.01 -9.86 -23.81
N PHE A 331 2.49 -8.90 -23.03
CA PHE A 331 1.05 -8.68 -22.90
C PHE A 331 0.35 -8.25 -24.20
N LYS A 332 1.10 -7.78 -25.21
CA LYS A 332 0.51 -7.37 -26.48
C LYS A 332 0.27 -8.55 -27.40
N THR A 333 1.19 -9.51 -27.42
CA THR A 333 1.14 -10.67 -28.32
C THR A 333 0.66 -11.95 -27.65
N GLY A 334 0.68 -12.01 -26.32
CA GLY A 334 0.40 -13.23 -25.55
C GLY A 334 1.63 -14.13 -25.36
N GLU A 335 2.77 -13.81 -26.00
CA GLU A 335 3.99 -14.62 -26.00
C GLU A 335 4.68 -14.64 -24.65
N LYS A 336 5.19 -15.81 -24.26
CA LYS A 336 5.86 -16.06 -22.99
C LYS A 336 7.21 -16.74 -23.24
N GLU A 337 8.29 -16.17 -22.71
CA GLU A 337 9.66 -16.67 -22.87
C GLU A 337 10.26 -17.00 -21.49
N VAL A 338 10.78 -18.21 -21.31
CA VAL A 338 11.43 -18.60 -20.05
C VAL A 338 12.86 -18.06 -20.01
N ALA A 339 13.08 -16.97 -19.28
CA ALA A 339 14.40 -16.36 -19.10
C ALA A 339 15.28 -17.13 -18.10
N HIS A 340 14.65 -17.80 -17.13
CA HIS A 340 15.35 -18.62 -16.16
C HIS A 340 14.44 -19.70 -15.56
N GLN A 341 15.00 -20.90 -15.36
CA GLN A 341 14.37 -21.98 -14.62
C GLN A 341 15.42 -22.81 -13.86
N PRO A 342 15.07 -23.38 -12.68
CA PRO A 342 15.90 -24.35 -11.97
C PRO A 342 16.20 -25.61 -12.81
N SER A 343 17.37 -26.22 -12.60
CA SER A 343 17.75 -27.44 -13.34
C SER A 343 16.86 -28.65 -13.04
N ASN A 344 16.27 -28.70 -11.84
CA ASN A 344 15.38 -29.75 -11.34
C ASN A 344 13.90 -29.32 -11.33
N THR A 345 13.51 -28.38 -12.21
CA THR A 345 12.16 -27.78 -12.23
C THR A 345 11.01 -28.79 -12.20
N GLN A 346 11.17 -29.94 -12.85
CA GLN A 346 10.12 -30.98 -12.92
C GLN A 346 9.89 -31.72 -11.58
N GLU A 347 10.79 -31.56 -10.61
CA GLU A 347 10.68 -32.12 -9.25
C GLU A 347 10.19 -31.06 -8.23
N LEU A 348 9.92 -29.84 -8.69
CA LEU A 348 9.51 -28.73 -7.81
C LEU A 348 8.00 -28.51 -7.91
N ASP A 349 7.38 -28.40 -6.73
CA ASP A 349 6.04 -27.86 -6.60
C ASP A 349 6.14 -26.35 -6.31
N PHE A 350 5.50 -25.53 -7.14
CA PHE A 350 5.52 -24.08 -7.02
C PHE A 350 4.44 -23.56 -6.07
N ASP A 351 4.87 -22.76 -5.10
CA ASP A 351 4.02 -22.18 -4.05
C ASP A 351 3.38 -20.86 -4.45
N THR A 352 4.05 -20.10 -5.31
CA THR A 352 3.62 -18.74 -5.63
C THR A 352 3.75 -18.46 -7.11
N VAL A 353 2.75 -17.76 -7.65
CA VAL A 353 2.77 -17.23 -9.01
C VAL A 353 2.54 -15.72 -8.92
N GLU A 354 3.51 -14.93 -9.38
CA GLU A 354 3.38 -13.48 -9.42
C GLU A 354 3.51 -12.95 -10.84
N VAL A 355 2.77 -11.90 -11.13
CA VAL A 355 2.87 -11.15 -12.39
C VAL A 355 3.24 -9.71 -12.07
N ILE A 356 4.35 -9.25 -12.65
CA ILE A 356 4.89 -7.90 -12.49
C ILE A 356 4.67 -7.16 -13.80
N THR A 357 3.72 -6.22 -13.79
CA THR A 357 3.35 -5.42 -14.94
C THR A 357 4.06 -4.07 -14.92
N ARG A 358 4.12 -3.41 -16.08
CA ARG A 358 4.62 -2.02 -16.14
C ARG A 358 3.68 -1.04 -15.43
N ASP A 359 2.38 -1.25 -15.58
CA ASP A 359 1.30 -0.46 -14.98
C ASP A 359 0.08 -1.34 -14.67
N ASN A 360 -0.95 -0.75 -14.08
CA ASN A 360 -2.18 -1.47 -13.71
C ASN A 360 -3.15 -1.65 -14.90
N GLN A 361 -2.85 -1.13 -16.11
CA GLN A 361 -3.74 -1.26 -17.27
C GLN A 361 -3.66 -2.63 -17.94
N ASN A 362 -2.54 -3.34 -17.76
CA ASN A 362 -2.34 -4.69 -18.31
C ASN A 362 -2.92 -5.81 -17.43
N GLN A 363 -3.77 -5.48 -16.47
CA GLN A 363 -4.42 -6.44 -15.55
C GLN A 363 -5.79 -6.83 -16.11
N GLY A 364 -5.81 -7.78 -17.06
CA GLY A 364 -7.04 -8.28 -17.68
C GLY A 364 -7.63 -9.51 -16.96
N VAL A 365 -8.94 -9.71 -17.09
CA VAL A 365 -9.76 -10.76 -16.40
C VAL A 365 -9.24 -12.18 -16.51
N ASN A 366 -8.53 -12.49 -17.59
CA ASN A 366 -8.03 -13.85 -17.85
C ASN A 366 -6.54 -13.99 -17.54
N LEU A 367 -5.86 -12.96 -17.02
CA LEU A 367 -4.42 -12.98 -16.81
C LEU A 367 -3.98 -14.15 -15.92
N LYS A 368 -4.76 -14.41 -14.86
CA LYS A 368 -4.51 -15.56 -13.99
C LYS A 368 -4.64 -16.88 -14.75
N GLU A 369 -5.70 -17.04 -15.53
CA GLU A 369 -5.95 -18.27 -16.30
C GLU A 369 -4.87 -18.48 -17.35
N GLU A 370 -4.49 -17.43 -18.08
CA GLU A 370 -3.42 -17.45 -19.09
C GLU A 370 -2.06 -17.86 -18.49
N CYS A 371 -1.70 -17.31 -17.33
CA CYS A 371 -0.49 -17.72 -16.62
C CYS A 371 -0.58 -19.19 -16.18
N LEU A 372 -1.71 -19.59 -15.59
CA LEU A 372 -1.90 -20.96 -15.12
C LEU A 372 -1.93 -21.99 -16.27
N ASP A 373 -2.41 -21.62 -17.44
CA ASP A 373 -2.39 -22.48 -18.62
C ASP A 373 -0.99 -22.64 -19.19
N PHE A 374 -0.18 -21.59 -19.20
CA PHE A 374 1.24 -21.69 -19.54
C PHE A 374 2.00 -22.61 -18.58
N ILE A 375 1.75 -22.51 -17.27
CA ILE A 375 2.33 -23.43 -16.26
C ILE A 375 2.02 -24.89 -16.60
N LYS A 376 0.78 -25.19 -17.00
CA LYS A 376 0.38 -26.55 -17.41
C LYS A 376 1.09 -26.99 -18.69
N GLN A 377 1.25 -26.10 -19.67
CA GLN A 377 1.93 -26.39 -20.94
C GLN A 377 3.40 -26.76 -20.72
N GLU A 378 4.08 -26.06 -19.82
CA GLU A 378 5.48 -26.32 -19.45
C GLU A 378 5.66 -27.53 -18.49
N GLY A 379 4.55 -28.14 -18.06
CA GLY A 379 4.55 -29.29 -17.14
C GLY A 379 4.89 -28.94 -15.69
N TRP A 380 4.90 -27.66 -15.32
CA TRP A 380 5.25 -27.23 -13.97
C TRP A 380 4.10 -27.53 -12.99
N VAL A 381 4.44 -28.10 -11.83
CA VAL A 381 3.47 -28.49 -10.82
C VAL A 381 3.31 -27.38 -9.80
N LYS A 382 2.08 -27.12 -9.38
CA LYS A 382 1.76 -26.11 -8.37
C LYS A 382 1.17 -26.79 -7.14
N THR A 383 1.55 -26.30 -5.97
CA THR A 383 1.06 -26.82 -4.70
C THR A 383 -0.46 -26.64 -4.60
N LYS A 384 -1.10 -27.44 -3.74
CA LYS A 384 -2.55 -27.31 -3.46
C LYS A 384 -2.90 -25.92 -2.92
N ASP A 385 -2.00 -25.34 -2.12
CA ASP A 385 -2.19 -24.05 -1.45
C ASP A 385 -1.44 -22.92 -2.15
N PHE A 386 -1.20 -23.03 -3.46
CA PHE A 386 -0.48 -22.00 -4.20
C PHE A 386 -1.22 -20.64 -4.13
N VAL A 387 -0.46 -19.55 -4.18
CA VAL A 387 -1.00 -18.19 -4.16
C VAL A 387 -0.64 -17.43 -5.42
N PHE A 388 -1.57 -16.60 -5.90
CA PHE A 388 -1.41 -15.75 -7.07
C PHE A 388 -1.49 -14.27 -6.68
N ARG A 389 -0.73 -13.39 -7.37
CA ARG A 389 -0.87 -11.93 -7.29
C ARG A 389 -0.43 -11.23 -8.58
N VAL A 390 -0.95 -10.03 -8.81
CA VAL A 390 -0.53 -9.12 -9.89
C VAL A 390 -0.20 -7.75 -9.28
N ASN A 391 0.91 -7.14 -9.70
CA ASN A 391 1.34 -5.81 -9.25
C ASN A 391 2.06 -5.06 -10.37
N ALA A 392 1.89 -3.74 -10.44
CA ALA A 392 2.85 -2.90 -11.15
C ALA A 392 4.23 -2.93 -10.44
N ALA A 393 5.31 -2.63 -11.16
CA ALA A 393 6.67 -2.66 -10.63
C ALA A 393 6.86 -1.82 -9.34
N GLU A 394 6.29 -0.61 -9.30
CA GLU A 394 6.38 0.26 -8.10
C GLU A 394 5.62 -0.32 -6.91
N GLU A 395 4.45 -0.92 -7.18
CA GLU A 395 3.63 -1.58 -6.16
C GLU A 395 4.28 -2.85 -5.63
N TYR A 396 4.93 -3.63 -6.51
CA TYR A 396 5.69 -4.81 -6.16
C TYR A 396 6.77 -4.50 -5.12
N GLU A 397 7.57 -3.45 -5.34
CA GLU A 397 8.61 -3.03 -4.40
C GLU A 397 8.01 -2.59 -3.06
N ALA A 398 7.00 -1.71 -3.10
CA ALA A 398 6.33 -1.23 -1.88
C ALA A 398 5.73 -2.38 -1.06
N LEU A 399 5.08 -3.34 -1.72
CA LEU A 399 4.44 -4.48 -1.09
C LEU A 399 5.46 -5.42 -0.45
N ASN A 400 6.56 -5.71 -1.16
CA ASN A 400 7.64 -6.54 -0.64
C ASN A 400 8.36 -5.87 0.53
N LEU A 401 8.52 -4.54 0.51
CA LEU A 401 9.04 -3.79 1.65
C LEU A 401 8.11 -3.96 2.86
N LYS A 402 6.80 -3.76 2.68
CA LYS A 402 5.81 -3.88 3.74
C LYS A 402 5.71 -5.30 4.30
N GLY A 403 5.54 -6.30 3.43
CA GLY A 403 5.41 -7.72 3.79
C GLY A 403 6.61 -8.22 4.61
N ASN A 404 7.81 -7.77 4.28
CA ASN A 404 9.05 -8.19 4.95
C ASN A 404 9.50 -7.30 6.10
N GLY A 405 8.70 -6.29 6.48
CA GLY A 405 9.08 -5.33 7.51
C GLY A 405 10.35 -4.52 7.18
N LYS A 406 10.65 -4.35 5.88
CA LYS A 406 11.62 -3.39 5.35
C LYS A 406 10.94 -2.04 5.16
N ASN A 407 11.72 -0.99 4.87
CA ASN A 407 11.24 0.38 4.84
C ASN A 407 11.90 1.16 3.71
N LYS A 408 11.12 1.99 3.02
CA LYS A 408 11.61 2.93 2.00
C LYS A 408 12.28 4.13 2.64
N HIS A 409 11.65 4.67 3.69
CA HIS A 409 12.04 5.92 4.34
C HIS A 409 12.50 5.70 5.79
N ASN A 410 13.41 6.54 6.26
CA ASN A 410 13.91 6.53 7.62
C ASN A 410 13.81 7.90 8.29
N ILE A 411 13.34 7.93 9.52
CA ILE A 411 13.51 9.06 10.42
C ILE A 411 14.51 8.61 11.47
N ILE A 412 15.59 9.35 11.67
CA ILE A 412 16.60 9.10 12.68
C ILE A 412 16.43 10.18 13.75
N LEU A 413 15.97 9.79 14.94
CA LEU A 413 15.90 10.65 16.11
C LEU A 413 17.11 10.37 17.00
N SER A 414 18.03 11.33 17.10
CA SER A 414 19.22 11.24 17.95
C SER A 414 18.95 11.81 19.34
N ILE A 415 19.19 11.03 20.39
CA ILE A 415 18.95 11.38 21.80
C ILE A 415 20.27 11.20 22.58
N GLY A 416 21.05 12.28 22.62
CA GLY A 416 22.36 12.34 23.26
C GLY A 416 23.33 13.19 22.45
N GLU A 417 24.24 13.86 23.14
CA GLU A 417 25.28 14.71 22.52
C GLU A 417 26.65 14.05 22.51
N ASP A 418 26.77 12.83 23.05
CA ASP A 418 28.03 12.09 23.02
C ASP A 418 28.42 11.70 21.58
N LYS A 419 29.72 11.52 21.37
CA LYS A 419 30.28 11.23 20.05
C LYS A 419 29.71 9.95 19.45
N VAL A 420 29.55 8.90 20.25
CA VAL A 420 29.07 7.59 19.78
C VAL A 420 27.64 7.69 19.24
N THR A 421 26.75 8.37 19.96
CA THR A 421 25.36 8.59 19.55
C THR A 421 25.27 9.44 18.29
N ARG A 422 26.05 10.53 18.19
CA ARG A 422 26.08 11.38 16.99
C ARG A 422 26.59 10.63 15.76
N ASP A 423 27.69 9.90 15.90
CA ASP A 423 28.28 9.13 14.80
C ASP A 423 27.35 8.00 14.37
N ALA A 424 26.72 7.30 15.31
CA ALA A 424 25.73 6.27 15.02
C ALA A 424 24.50 6.83 14.28
N ALA A 425 23.97 7.98 14.72
CA ALA A 425 22.85 8.62 14.06
C ALA A 425 23.21 9.08 12.64
N LYS A 426 24.40 9.66 12.47
CA LYS A 426 24.93 10.08 11.17
C LYS A 426 25.15 8.89 10.24
N ALA A 427 25.77 7.81 10.69
CA ALA A 427 25.98 6.61 9.88
C ALA A 427 24.65 5.98 9.42
N LEU A 428 23.61 5.99 10.26
CA LEU A 428 22.27 5.54 9.86
C LEU A 428 21.62 6.42 8.80
N PHE A 429 21.87 7.73 8.84
CA PHE A 429 21.40 8.69 7.84
C PHE A 429 22.18 8.52 6.51
N ASP A 430 23.50 8.49 6.57
CA ASP A 430 24.41 8.39 5.42
C ASP A 430 24.26 7.07 4.64
N LYS A 431 23.71 6.03 5.29
CA LYS A 431 23.37 4.77 4.60
C LYS A 431 22.30 4.96 3.52
N HIS A 432 21.36 5.87 3.72
CA HIS A 432 20.25 6.14 2.81
C HIS A 432 19.87 7.64 2.80
N PRO A 433 20.78 8.55 2.40
CA PRO A 433 20.61 9.99 2.61
C PRO A 433 19.38 10.53 1.87
N ASN A 434 19.11 10.02 0.66
CA ASN A 434 17.99 10.47 -0.17
C ASN A 434 16.61 10.04 0.35
N THR A 435 16.54 9.12 1.31
CA THR A 435 15.29 8.65 1.90
C THR A 435 15.32 8.67 3.42
N SER A 436 16.21 9.48 4.00
CA SER A 436 16.37 9.60 5.44
C SER A 436 16.30 11.05 5.87
N VAL A 437 15.88 11.28 7.12
CA VAL A 437 15.96 12.59 7.78
C VAL A 437 16.53 12.41 9.18
N LEU A 438 17.44 13.29 9.57
CA LEU A 438 18.04 13.32 10.91
C LEU A 438 17.38 14.42 11.74
N VAL A 439 16.81 14.04 12.88
CA VAL A 439 16.15 14.90 13.87
C VAL A 439 16.90 14.77 15.19
N THR A 440 17.11 15.87 15.88
CA THR A 440 17.81 15.92 17.16
C THR A 440 16.91 16.51 18.25
N LEU A 441 17.44 16.62 19.47
CA LEU A 441 16.81 17.34 20.57
C LEU A 441 17.63 18.59 20.90
N ASP A 442 16.97 19.68 21.27
CA ASP A 442 17.61 20.84 21.91
C ASP A 442 17.88 20.58 23.41
N GLU A 443 18.55 21.52 24.07
CA GLU A 443 18.87 21.47 25.50
C GLU A 443 17.62 21.37 26.40
N GLN A 444 16.46 21.84 25.93
CA GLN A 444 15.18 21.74 26.63
C GLN A 444 14.44 20.43 26.33
N GLY A 445 15.03 19.57 25.50
CA GLY A 445 14.43 18.33 25.05
C GLY A 445 13.21 18.54 24.17
N LYS A 446 13.26 19.50 23.24
CA LYS A 446 12.31 19.65 22.13
C LYS A 446 12.95 19.16 20.82
N LEU A 447 12.12 18.72 19.88
CA LEU A 447 12.58 18.23 18.58
C LEU A 447 13.14 19.38 17.73
N VAL A 448 14.33 19.19 17.19
CA VAL A 448 14.98 20.09 16.23
C VAL A 448 15.02 19.39 14.87
N PHE A 449 14.46 20.06 13.87
CA PHE A 449 14.33 19.56 12.51
C PHE A 449 15.41 20.18 11.61
N PRO A 450 15.88 19.47 10.57
CA PRO A 450 16.85 20.04 9.64
C PRO A 450 16.24 21.20 8.84
N GLU A 451 17.05 22.22 8.57
CA GLU A 451 16.66 23.37 7.76
C GLU A 451 16.76 23.04 6.26
N GLY A 452 15.83 23.54 5.44
CA GLY A 452 15.90 23.48 3.98
C GLY A 452 15.58 22.13 3.31
N GLU A 453 15.58 21.01 4.02
CA GLU A 453 15.27 19.69 3.45
C GLU A 453 13.77 19.36 3.50
N THR A 454 13.17 19.15 2.31
CA THR A 454 11.77 18.72 2.21
C THR A 454 11.68 17.19 2.30
N PHE A 455 11.65 16.65 3.52
CA PHE A 455 11.39 15.21 3.72
C PHE A 455 9.87 14.95 3.69
N SER A 456 9.40 14.32 2.62
CA SER A 456 7.99 13.97 2.42
C SER A 456 7.86 12.47 2.10
N PRO A 457 7.69 11.61 3.12
CA PRO A 457 7.60 10.17 2.89
C PRO A 457 6.32 9.83 2.12
N ASP A 458 6.45 8.91 1.17
CA ASP A 458 5.35 8.43 0.29
C ASP A 458 5.02 6.95 0.52
N SER A 459 5.62 6.31 1.52
CA SER A 459 5.53 4.86 1.75
C SER A 459 5.96 4.50 3.18
N SER A 460 6.35 3.24 3.40
CA SER A 460 6.87 2.73 4.67
C SER A 460 7.94 3.61 5.31
N VAL A 461 7.67 4.06 6.53
CA VAL A 461 8.60 4.81 7.38
C VAL A 461 9.10 3.93 8.52
N ARG A 462 10.42 3.97 8.76
CA ARG A 462 11.05 3.49 9.99
C ARG A 462 11.56 4.66 10.82
N LEU A 463 11.11 4.76 12.06
CA LEU A 463 11.73 5.61 13.07
C LEU A 463 12.85 4.84 13.76
N ASN A 464 14.08 5.36 13.76
CA ASN A 464 15.20 4.88 14.57
C ASN A 464 15.42 5.91 15.68
N ILE A 465 15.26 5.51 16.94
CA ILE A 465 15.52 6.32 18.12
C ILE A 465 16.87 5.89 18.67
N VAL A 466 17.89 6.72 18.52
CA VAL A 466 19.30 6.39 18.78
C VAL A 466 19.75 7.06 20.07
N GLY A 467 20.41 6.32 20.95
CA GLY A 467 21.04 6.89 22.13
C GLY A 467 21.47 5.84 23.15
N HIS A 468 22.27 6.26 24.12
CA HIS A 468 22.63 5.42 25.27
C HIS A 468 21.42 5.11 26.17
N PRO A 469 21.44 3.98 26.91
CA PRO A 469 20.31 3.55 27.74
C PRO A 469 19.93 4.60 28.79
N GLU A 470 20.91 5.33 29.33
CA GLU A 470 20.68 6.41 30.30
C GLU A 470 19.92 7.59 29.69
N ASN A 471 20.31 8.06 28.51
CA ASN A 471 19.68 9.19 27.84
C ASN A 471 18.25 8.83 27.38
N LEU A 472 18.09 7.63 26.81
CA LEU A 472 16.79 7.09 26.43
C LEU A 472 15.88 6.88 27.66
N GLY A 473 16.46 6.40 28.77
CA GLY A 473 15.79 6.20 30.05
C GLY A 473 15.30 7.51 30.67
N LYS A 474 16.12 8.58 30.64
CA LYS A 474 15.76 9.94 31.10
C LYS A 474 14.58 10.52 30.32
N VAL A 475 14.52 10.30 29.01
CA VAL A 475 13.38 10.72 28.18
C VAL A 475 12.14 9.90 28.52
N GLY A 476 12.28 8.58 28.64
CA GLY A 476 11.22 7.67 29.07
C GLY A 476 10.16 7.38 27.99
N ALA A 477 9.44 6.26 28.18
CA ALA A 477 8.51 5.71 27.21
C ALA A 477 7.41 6.67 26.74
N THR A 478 6.79 7.42 27.66
CA THR A 478 5.70 8.35 27.33
C THR A 478 6.17 9.48 26.43
N LYS A 479 7.32 10.09 26.73
CA LYS A 479 7.87 11.19 25.94
C LYS A 479 8.35 10.70 24.57
N LEU A 480 8.94 9.50 24.50
CA LEU A 480 9.26 8.85 23.21
C LEU A 480 8.01 8.66 22.34
N ALA A 481 6.89 8.23 22.92
CA ALA A 481 5.63 8.10 22.18
C ALA A 481 5.08 9.45 21.71
N ASN A 482 5.23 10.52 22.51
CA ASN A 482 4.87 11.88 22.10
C ASN A 482 5.75 12.39 20.95
N TYR A 483 7.06 12.12 20.97
CA TYR A 483 7.93 12.47 19.86
C TYR A 483 7.55 11.72 18.58
N THR A 484 7.26 10.42 18.69
CA THR A 484 6.79 9.65 17.54
C THR A 484 5.52 10.26 16.95
N ASP A 485 4.54 10.59 17.77
CA ASP A 485 3.29 11.26 17.35
C ASP A 485 3.57 12.58 16.62
N THR A 486 4.41 13.43 17.22
CA THR A 486 4.82 14.73 16.66
C THR A 486 5.54 14.57 15.32
N LEU A 487 6.43 13.56 15.19
CA LEU A 487 7.13 13.26 13.95
C LEU A 487 6.17 12.77 12.86
N MET A 488 5.21 11.93 13.22
CA MET A 488 4.22 11.44 12.26
C MET A 488 3.31 12.57 11.75
N GLN A 489 2.97 13.53 12.61
CA GLN A 489 2.20 14.72 12.21
C GLN A 489 3.04 15.68 11.35
N ARG A 490 4.28 15.96 11.76
CA ARG A 490 5.18 16.88 11.04
C ARG A 490 5.42 16.46 9.60
N TYR A 491 5.54 15.16 9.35
CA TYR A 491 5.77 14.59 8.03
C TYR A 491 4.48 14.03 7.39
N HIS A 492 3.32 14.44 7.89
CA HIS A 492 2.00 14.10 7.34
C HIS A 492 1.73 12.59 7.17
N VAL A 493 2.38 11.74 7.96
CA VAL A 493 2.19 10.29 7.94
C VAL A 493 0.81 9.89 8.46
N ASP A 494 0.23 10.69 9.37
CA ASP A 494 -1.12 10.50 9.90
C ASP A 494 -2.24 11.05 8.99
N SER A 495 -1.89 11.80 7.94
CA SER A 495 -2.86 12.40 7.01
C SER A 495 -3.57 11.35 6.15
N VAL A 496 -4.88 11.50 5.96
CA VAL A 496 -5.73 10.61 5.15
C VAL A 496 -5.22 10.51 3.71
N ASP A 497 -4.72 11.62 3.17
CA ASP A 497 -4.27 11.71 1.78
C ASP A 497 -2.83 11.24 1.59
N SER A 498 -2.11 10.99 2.69
CA SER A 498 -0.75 10.46 2.61
C SER A 498 -0.75 8.93 2.44
N PRO A 499 -0.01 8.38 1.48
CA PRO A 499 0.20 6.94 1.37
C PRO A 499 1.22 6.41 2.40
N ALA A 500 1.91 7.29 3.13
CA ALA A 500 2.90 6.91 4.13
C ALA A 500 2.27 6.29 5.37
N TYR A 501 3.04 5.42 6.02
CA TYR A 501 2.68 4.80 7.29
C TYR A 501 3.92 4.45 8.10
N LEU A 502 3.81 4.50 9.43
CA LEU A 502 4.84 3.99 10.33
C LEU A 502 4.79 2.47 10.34
N ASN A 503 5.84 1.84 9.82
CA ASN A 503 5.96 0.38 9.80
C ASN A 503 6.74 -0.12 11.03
N ARG A 504 7.73 0.66 11.48
CA ARG A 504 8.56 0.30 12.64
C ARG A 504 9.07 1.52 13.40
N ALA A 505 9.04 1.45 14.73
CA ALA A 505 9.84 2.29 15.60
C ALA A 505 10.90 1.44 16.33
N ALA A 506 12.17 1.71 16.09
CA ALA A 506 13.28 0.95 16.62
C ALA A 506 14.06 1.78 17.64
N ILE A 507 14.16 1.28 18.86
CA ILE A 507 15.11 1.78 19.85
C ILE A 507 16.49 1.18 19.52
N VAL A 508 17.45 2.05 19.25
CA VAL A 508 18.83 1.74 18.87
C VAL A 508 19.73 2.18 20.01
N GLY A 509 19.83 1.31 21.00
CA GLY A 509 20.70 1.39 22.18
C GLY A 509 20.80 0.01 22.82
N CYS A 510 21.73 -0.18 23.76
CA CYS A 510 21.87 -1.44 24.50
C CYS A 510 20.71 -1.64 25.49
N ASP A 511 20.50 -2.89 25.91
CA ASP A 511 19.76 -3.27 27.14
C ASP A 511 18.47 -2.49 27.44
N ASN A 512 17.57 -2.38 26.45
CA ASN A 512 16.38 -1.55 26.55
C ASN A 512 15.07 -2.35 26.49
N GLU A 513 15.09 -3.59 26.96
CA GLU A 513 13.90 -4.46 27.05
C GLU A 513 12.70 -3.73 27.67
N THR A 514 12.82 -3.33 28.94
CA THR A 514 11.77 -2.65 29.71
C THR A 514 11.33 -1.34 29.07
N LEU A 515 12.27 -0.55 28.56
CA LEU A 515 11.95 0.71 27.90
C LEU A 515 11.17 0.47 26.60
N SER A 516 11.59 -0.50 25.79
CA SER A 516 10.93 -0.84 24.53
C SER A 516 9.52 -1.39 24.72
N GLU A 517 9.31 -2.19 25.76
CA GLU A 517 7.98 -2.70 26.13
C GLU A 517 7.06 -1.55 26.57
N ASN A 518 7.54 -0.71 27.48
CA ASN A 518 6.76 0.43 27.97
C ASN A 518 6.49 1.45 26.85
N TYR A 519 7.47 1.68 25.97
CA TYR A 519 7.30 2.52 24.78
C TYR A 519 6.25 1.94 23.84
N ALA A 520 6.24 0.62 23.60
CA ALA A 520 5.22 -0.03 22.80
C ALA A 520 3.81 0.15 23.40
N LYS A 521 3.66 -0.10 24.71
CA LYS A 521 2.39 0.11 25.43
C LYS A 521 1.90 1.55 25.29
N GLN A 522 2.79 2.52 25.44
CA GLN A 522 2.47 3.93 25.26
C GLN A 522 2.12 4.26 23.80
N LEU A 523 2.89 3.77 22.83
CA LEU A 523 2.66 4.02 21.41
C LEU A 523 1.29 3.50 20.97
N TYR A 524 0.89 2.31 21.42
CA TYR A 524 -0.35 1.66 21.02
C TYR A 524 -1.63 2.24 21.65
N THR A 525 -1.51 3.21 22.56
CA THR A 525 -2.66 4.05 22.95
C THR A 525 -3.11 4.98 21.81
N ARG A 526 -2.22 5.25 20.84
CA ARG A 526 -2.53 5.99 19.60
C ARG A 526 -2.97 4.97 18.55
N GLU A 527 -4.27 4.87 18.31
CA GLU A 527 -4.87 3.78 17.53
C GLU A 527 -4.31 3.68 16.10
N TYR A 528 -4.03 4.81 15.47
CA TYR A 528 -3.44 4.88 14.13
C TYR A 528 -1.98 4.39 14.05
N LEU A 529 -1.29 4.28 15.18
CA LEU A 529 0.09 3.78 15.28
C LEU A 529 0.18 2.30 15.67
N ARG A 530 -0.95 1.65 16.02
CA ARG A 530 -0.97 0.22 16.38
C ARG A 530 -0.48 -0.70 15.26
N GLY A 531 -0.44 -0.23 14.01
CA GLY A 531 0.12 -0.97 12.87
C GLY A 531 1.66 -1.07 12.88
N ALA A 532 2.34 -0.21 13.64
CA ALA A 532 3.80 -0.20 13.71
C ALA A 532 4.32 -1.32 14.62
N SER A 533 5.46 -1.91 14.26
CA SER A 533 6.24 -2.74 15.20
C SER A 533 7.16 -1.87 16.05
N VAL A 534 7.29 -2.17 17.34
CA VAL A 534 8.31 -1.55 18.20
C VAL A 534 9.44 -2.55 18.43
N THR A 535 10.69 -2.15 18.29
CA THR A 535 11.83 -3.06 18.49
C THR A 535 12.83 -2.51 19.48
N GLY A 536 13.24 -3.35 20.44
CA GLY A 536 14.32 -3.08 21.40
C GLY A 536 15.46 -4.08 21.30
N ARG A 537 16.38 -4.06 22.26
CA ARG A 537 17.56 -4.93 22.36
C ARG A 537 17.68 -5.50 23.77
N LEU A 538 17.93 -6.81 23.85
CA LEU A 538 18.17 -7.55 25.09
C LEU A 538 19.67 -7.63 25.46
N GLY A 539 20.52 -6.98 24.66
CA GLY A 539 21.97 -7.03 24.79
C GLY A 539 22.60 -5.85 24.06
N ASP A 540 23.89 -6.00 23.77
CA ASP A 540 24.69 -4.92 23.21
C ASP A 540 24.43 -4.69 21.72
N ILE A 541 24.58 -3.44 21.32
CA ILE A 541 24.49 -3.03 19.93
C ILE A 541 25.48 -1.91 19.62
N GLN A 542 26.03 -1.98 18.41
CA GLN A 542 26.70 -0.84 17.77
C GLN A 542 26.09 -0.54 16.41
N VAL A 543 26.33 0.69 15.95
CA VAL A 543 26.14 1.09 14.56
C VAL A 543 27.53 1.24 13.94
N ASN A 544 27.79 0.54 12.84
CA ASN A 544 29.05 0.62 12.10
C ASN A 544 29.05 1.86 11.20
N GLU A 545 30.22 2.23 10.67
CA GLU A 545 30.38 3.39 9.77
C GLU A 545 29.50 3.33 8.52
N ASP A 546 29.21 2.13 8.00
CA ASP A 546 28.30 1.89 6.86
C ASP A 546 26.80 1.92 7.25
N GLY A 547 26.50 2.32 8.49
CA GLY A 547 25.16 2.35 9.08
C GLY A 547 24.54 0.96 9.30
N SER A 548 25.27 -0.13 9.11
CA SER A 548 24.81 -1.46 9.54
C SER A 548 24.85 -1.57 11.07
N LYS A 549 24.04 -2.48 11.62
CA LYS A 549 23.93 -2.69 13.07
C LYS A 549 24.50 -4.07 13.41
N THR A 550 25.36 -4.13 14.40
CA THR A 550 25.97 -5.38 14.88
C THR A 550 25.56 -5.65 16.32
N MET A 551 25.29 -6.91 16.63
CA MET A 551 25.02 -7.41 17.97
C MET A 551 25.90 -8.64 18.25
N ASN A 552 26.14 -8.98 19.51
CA ASN A 552 26.84 -10.22 19.83
C ASN A 552 25.97 -11.45 19.55
N ASP A 553 26.60 -12.61 19.41
CA ASP A 553 25.99 -13.89 19.00
C ASP A 553 24.85 -14.36 19.89
N LYS A 554 24.90 -14.03 21.18
CA LYS A 554 23.89 -14.41 22.18
C LYS A 554 22.82 -13.35 22.37
N ASP A 555 23.04 -12.14 21.85
CA ASP A 555 22.13 -11.02 22.05
C ASP A 555 20.93 -11.13 21.10
N GLN A 556 19.77 -10.72 21.61
CA GLN A 556 18.51 -10.84 20.88
C GLN A 556 17.82 -9.50 20.70
N LYS A 557 17.13 -9.38 19.57
CA LYS A 557 16.20 -8.30 19.29
C LYS A 557 14.82 -8.70 19.81
N ILE A 558 14.21 -7.84 20.62
CA ILE A 558 12.80 -7.97 20.99
C ILE A 558 11.92 -7.17 20.03
N ILE A 559 10.78 -7.72 19.65
CA ILE A 559 9.81 -7.13 18.71
C ILE A 559 8.44 -7.14 19.37
N HIS A 560 7.92 -5.97 19.71
CA HIS A 560 6.58 -5.77 20.23
C HIS A 560 5.62 -5.45 19.09
N ARG A 561 4.40 -5.99 19.16
CA ARG A 561 3.31 -5.78 18.20
C ARG A 561 1.98 -5.66 18.94
N TRP A 562 1.03 -4.94 18.35
CA TRP A 562 -0.34 -4.97 18.84
C TRP A 562 -1.07 -6.19 18.24
N ASP A 563 -1.62 -7.03 19.12
CA ASP A 563 -2.51 -8.13 18.75
C ASP A 563 -3.96 -7.65 18.83
N TYR A 564 -4.56 -7.43 17.66
CA TYR A 564 -5.94 -6.95 17.55
C TYR A 564 -6.98 -8.01 17.88
N LEU A 565 -6.65 -9.31 17.81
CA LEU A 565 -7.61 -10.36 18.17
C LEU A 565 -7.86 -10.38 19.68
N HIS A 566 -6.82 -10.08 20.45
CA HIS A 566 -6.83 -10.09 21.91
C HIS A 566 -6.70 -8.70 22.54
N GLU A 567 -6.69 -7.65 21.72
CA GLU A 567 -6.56 -6.23 22.12
C GLU A 567 -5.42 -5.99 23.13
N ARG A 568 -4.26 -6.60 22.87
CA ARG A 568 -3.12 -6.53 23.79
C ARG A 568 -1.80 -6.44 23.05
N THR A 569 -0.78 -5.95 23.74
CA THR A 569 0.59 -6.02 23.23
C THR A 569 1.08 -7.46 23.31
N THR A 570 1.75 -7.92 22.26
CA THR A 570 2.47 -9.19 22.18
C THR A 570 3.92 -8.91 21.83
N TRP A 571 4.81 -9.87 22.12
CA TRP A 571 6.22 -9.74 21.80
C TRP A 571 6.81 -11.07 21.36
N THR A 572 7.89 -10.99 20.59
CA THR A 572 8.75 -12.12 20.22
C THR A 572 10.21 -11.69 20.26
N THR A 573 11.13 -12.65 20.35
CA THR A 573 12.56 -12.40 20.17
C THR A 573 13.06 -12.99 18.85
N GLN A 574 14.12 -12.41 18.32
CA GLN A 574 14.79 -12.86 17.11
C GLN A 574 16.30 -12.58 17.21
N SER A 575 17.13 -13.50 16.74
CA SER A 575 18.57 -13.26 16.59
C SER A 575 18.85 -12.17 15.55
N SER A 576 19.96 -11.45 15.71
CA SER A 576 20.41 -10.49 14.69
C SER A 576 20.82 -11.20 13.40
N ALA A 577 20.63 -10.53 12.26
CA ALA A 577 21.17 -11.02 10.98
C ALA A 577 22.68 -10.77 10.87
N ASN A 578 23.18 -9.72 11.53
CA ASN A 578 24.60 -9.37 11.61
C ASN A 578 25.06 -9.62 13.05
N ILE A 579 25.87 -10.67 13.20
CA ILE A 579 26.38 -11.16 14.46
C ILE A 579 27.91 -11.06 14.42
N SER A 580 28.50 -10.29 15.33
CA SER A 580 29.95 -10.16 15.51
C SER A 580 30.23 -9.51 16.88
N LYS A 581 31.51 -9.46 17.27
CA LYS A 581 31.95 -8.76 18.50
C LYS A 581 31.54 -7.28 18.43
N VAL A 582 30.77 -6.83 19.41
CA VAL A 582 30.51 -5.40 19.63
C VAL A 582 31.77 -4.76 20.22
N LEU A 583 32.26 -3.69 19.57
CA LEU A 583 33.43 -2.92 19.95
C LEU A 583 33.04 -1.88 21.02
N ASP A 584 33.77 -1.87 22.13
CA ASP A 584 33.44 -1.04 23.30
C ASP A 584 33.35 0.46 22.96
N HIS A 585 34.17 0.95 22.02
CA HIS A 585 34.19 2.36 21.62
C HIS A 585 33.04 2.76 20.66
N LEU A 586 32.32 1.80 20.07
CA LEU A 586 31.14 2.03 19.22
C LEU A 586 29.84 1.59 19.89
N LYS A 587 29.94 1.03 21.10
CA LYS A 587 28.83 0.46 21.84
C LYS A 587 27.89 1.56 22.32
N LEU A 588 26.61 1.43 22.01
CA LEU A 588 25.55 2.32 22.49
C LEU A 588 25.06 1.90 23.90
N GLY A 589 26.00 1.61 24.81
CA GLY A 589 25.82 1.15 26.20
C GLY A 589 26.68 1.97 27.16
N LEU A 590 26.59 1.73 28.48
CA LEU A 590 27.16 2.56 29.57
C LEU A 590 28.44 3.36 29.22
N GLY A 591 28.35 4.69 29.40
CA GLY A 591 29.46 5.62 29.23
C GLY A 591 30.41 5.64 30.45
N ASP A 592 31.69 5.85 30.14
CA ASP A 592 32.79 6.28 31.01
C ASP A 592 33.23 5.37 32.17
N LYS A 593 34.00 4.36 31.81
CA LYS A 593 35.30 4.11 32.49
C LYS A 593 36.52 4.02 31.56
N THR A 594 36.37 4.20 30.25
CA THR A 594 37.48 3.98 29.30
C THR A 594 37.75 5.13 28.33
N ALA A 595 37.03 6.26 28.41
CA ALA A 595 37.29 7.42 27.55
C ALA A 595 38.65 8.13 27.77
N SER A 596 39.55 7.58 28.60
CA SER A 596 40.94 8.09 28.74
C SER A 596 42.00 7.31 27.97
N ASN A 597 41.70 6.18 27.33
CA ASN A 597 42.73 5.40 26.63
C ASN A 597 42.31 5.10 25.19
N ILE A 598 42.43 6.09 24.30
CA ILE A 598 42.66 5.82 22.88
C ILE A 598 44.15 5.46 22.77
N PRO A 599 44.53 4.22 22.41
CA PRO A 599 45.93 3.90 22.17
C PRO A 599 46.40 4.61 20.90
N ASP A 600 47.60 5.19 20.91
CA ASP A 600 48.23 5.81 19.73
C ASP A 600 48.49 4.81 18.58
N SER A 601 48.22 3.52 18.79
CA SER A 601 48.33 2.46 17.79
C SER A 601 47.20 1.44 17.93
N LEU A 602 46.48 1.19 16.83
CA LEU A 602 45.47 0.13 16.72
C LEU A 602 46.14 -1.23 16.49
N THR A 603 45.59 -2.28 17.11
CA THR A 603 46.02 -3.67 16.90
C THR A 603 45.10 -4.40 15.93
N TYR A 604 45.55 -5.54 15.39
CA TYR A 604 44.76 -6.36 14.44
C TYR A 604 43.42 -6.84 15.01
N GLU A 605 43.25 -6.87 16.33
CA GLU A 605 41.98 -7.20 16.97
C GLU A 605 40.95 -6.06 16.93
N ASP A 606 41.41 -4.81 16.75
CA ASP A 606 40.58 -3.60 16.72
C ASP A 606 40.00 -3.30 15.33
N ILE A 607 40.62 -3.84 14.28
CA ILE A 607 40.29 -3.54 12.87
C ILE A 607 39.30 -4.56 12.26
N GLY A 608 39.01 -5.66 12.99
CA GLY A 608 38.22 -6.78 12.47
C GLY A 608 38.96 -7.56 11.38
N LYS A 609 38.72 -8.88 11.27
CA LYS A 609 39.29 -9.66 10.16
C LYS A 609 38.60 -9.28 8.83
N PRO A 610 39.35 -9.23 7.71
CA PRO A 610 38.80 -8.88 6.40
C PRO A 610 37.71 -9.83 5.92
#